data_AF-A0A7X6UG44-F1
#
_entry.id   AF-A0A7X6UG44-F1
#
_cell.length_a   1.000
_cell.length_b   1.000
_cell.length_c   1.000
_cell.angle_alpha   90.00
_cell.angle_beta   90.00
_cell.angle_gamma   90.00
#
_symmetry.space_group_name_H-M   'P 1'
#
loop_
_entity.id
_entity.type
_entity.pdbx_description
1 polymer ?
#
loop_
_entity_poly.entity_id
_entity_poly.type
_entity_poly.pdbx_seq_one_letter_code
_entity_poly.pdbx_strand_id
1 'polypeptide(L)' 'MIRATFLRNRQGQLVSFRLEGHARGWRPWPDPICAGVSAIAQTVIGSLQDLAGLQPDYRLQPGLITCSVDYPEDADGAEA' A
#
# COMPACT_ATOMS: atom_id res chain seq x y z
N MET A 1 15.45 -8.75 2.31
CA MET A 1 15.59 -7.29 2.15
C MET A 1 14.18 -6.75 2.00
N ILE A 2 13.84 -5.62 2.62
CA ILE A 2 12.53 -5.00 2.41
C ILE A 2 12.63 -4.11 1.19
N ARG A 3 11.65 -4.20 0.28
CA ARG A 3 11.54 -3.33 -0.90
C ARG A 3 10.15 -2.72 -0.94
N ALA A 4 10.10 -1.40 -1.07
CA ALA A 4 8.87 -0.65 -1.31
C ALA A 4 8.94 -0.04 -2.72
N THR A 5 7.93 -0.32 -3.54
CA THR A 5 7.77 0.22 -4.89
C THR A 5 6.49 1.01 -4.93
N PHE A 6 6.53 2.21 -5.50
CA PHE A 6 5.40 3.12 -5.59
C PHE A 6 5.13 3.44 -7.06
N LEU A 7 3.85 3.45 -7.43
CA LEU A 7 3.40 3.88 -8.75
C LEU A 7 2.72 5.24 -8.62
N ARG A 8 3.03 6.13 -9.56
CA ARG A 8 2.35 7.40 -9.72
C ARG A 8 1.63 7.47 -11.05
N ASN A 9 0.46 8.09 -11.09
CA ASN A 9 -0.23 8.41 -12.34
C ASN A 9 0.44 9.60 -13.05
N ARG A 10 -0.13 10.04 -14.17
CA ARG A 10 0.41 11.15 -14.99
C ARG A 10 0.32 12.50 -14.26
N GLN A 11 -0.63 12.63 -13.35
CA GLN A 11 -0.84 13.78 -12.47
C GLN A 11 0.13 13.78 -11.28
N GLY A 12 0.95 12.73 -11.13
CA GLY A 12 1.93 12.60 -10.06
C GLY A 12 1.36 12.07 -8.73
N GLN A 13 0.07 11.72 -8.66
CA GLN A 13 -0.56 11.15 -7.49
C GLN A 13 -0.10 9.69 -7.29
N LEU A 14 0.05 9.27 -6.03
CA LEU A 14 0.39 7.90 -5.68
C LEU A 14 -0.83 7.00 -5.83
N VAL A 15 -0.84 6.13 -6.84
CA VAL A 15 -1.99 5.25 -7.13
C VAL A 15 -1.78 3.81 -6.66
N SER A 16 -0.54 3.43 -6.35
CA SER A 16 -0.26 2.08 -5.85
C SER A 16 1.05 2.01 -5.07
N PHE A 17 1.11 1.06 -4.14
CA PHE A 17 2.34 0.60 -3.54
C PHE A 17 2.44 -0.93 -3.48
N ARG A 18 3.67 -1.42 -3.51
CA ARG A 18 4.05 -2.83 -3.31
C ARG A 18 5.16 -2.89 -2.28
N LEU A 19 4.94 -3.62 -1.19
CA LEU A 19 5.88 -3.86 -0.11
C LEU A 19 6.25 -5.34 -0.04
N GLU A 20 7.51 -5.65 -0.26
CA GLU A 20 8.04 -7.02 -0.32
C GLU A 20 9.06 -7.27 0.79
N GLY A 21 9.14 -8.51 1.26
CA GLY A 21 10.20 -8.97 2.17
C GLY A 21 10.02 -8.58 3.65
N HIS A 22 8.81 -8.15 4.04
CA HIS A 22 8.45 -7.77 5.42
C HIS A 22 8.11 -8.97 6.33
N ALA A 23 8.22 -10.23 5.86
CA ALA A 23 8.00 -11.42 6.67
C ALA A 23 9.23 -12.35 6.59
N ARG A 24 10.28 -11.99 7.32
CA ARG A 24 11.51 -12.77 7.41
C ARG A 24 11.33 -13.90 8.42
N GLY A 25 11.09 -15.12 7.95
CA GLY A 25 10.85 -16.31 8.79
C GLY A 25 12.08 -16.90 9.50
N TRP A 26 13.21 -16.19 9.62
CA TRP A 26 14.48 -16.79 10.03
C TRP A 26 14.97 -16.42 11.44
N ARG A 27 14.26 -15.55 12.17
CA ARG A 27 14.67 -15.13 13.53
C ARG A 27 13.65 -15.53 14.59
N PRO A 28 14.09 -15.96 15.79
CA PRO A 28 13.21 -16.33 16.89
C PRO A 28 12.53 -15.12 17.58
N TRP A 29 12.86 -13.89 17.20
CA TRP A 29 12.34 -12.65 17.78
C TRP A 29 11.59 -11.81 16.73
N PRO A 30 10.56 -11.04 17.12
CA PRO A 30 9.88 -10.11 16.21
C PRO A 30 10.89 -9.14 15.58
N ASP A 31 10.94 -9.08 14.26
CA ASP A 31 11.77 -8.10 13.55
C ASP A 31 11.05 -6.74 13.61
N PRO A 32 11.52 -5.75 14.41
CA PRO A 32 10.83 -4.48 14.59
C PRO A 32 10.74 -3.68 13.28
N ILE A 33 11.66 -3.92 12.33
CA ILE A 33 11.62 -3.28 11.02
C ILE A 33 10.45 -3.87 10.22
N CYS A 34 10.30 -5.20 10.23
CA CYS A 34 9.17 -5.88 9.60
C CYS A 34 7.83 -5.42 10.19
N ALA A 35 7.75 -5.32 11.52
CA ALA A 35 6.56 -4.82 12.21
C ALA A 35 6.24 -3.36 11.80
N GLY A 36 7.24 -2.48 11.80
CA GLY A 36 7.07 -1.07 11.45
C GLY A 36 6.56 -0.88 10.02
N VAL A 37 7.16 -1.54 9.03
CA VAL A 37 6.70 -1.40 7.63
C VAL A 37 5.33 -2.01 7.41
N SER A 38 4.99 -3.10 8.12
CA SER A 38 3.68 -3.74 8.03
C SER A 38 2.59 -2.87 8.63
N ALA A 39 2.88 -2.26 9.79
CA ALA A 39 1.98 -1.34 10.46
C ALA A 39 1.68 -0.13 9.57
N ILE A 40 2.70 0.51 9.00
CA ILE A 40 2.51 1.67 8.10
C ILE A 40 1.66 1.28 6.87
N ALA A 41 2.01 0.18 6.19
CA ALA A 41 1.30 -0.25 4.99
C ALA A 41 -0.18 -0.57 5.26
N GLN A 42 -0.47 -1.26 6.37
CA GLN A 42 -1.85 -1.58 6.75
C GLN A 42 -2.61 -0.34 7.23
N THR A 43 -1.97 0.59 7.93
CA THR A 43 -2.57 1.86 8.31
C THR A 43 -2.97 2.68 7.09
N VAL A 44 -2.18 2.67 6.02
CA VAL A 44 -2.56 3.34 4.76
C VAL A 44 -3.85 2.73 4.19
N ILE A 45 -3.92 1.40 4.10
CA ILE A 45 -5.12 0.70 3.59
C ILE A 45 -6.35 1.03 4.44
N GLY A 46 -6.24 0.91 5.77
CA GLY A 46 -7.33 1.24 6.68
C GLY A 46 -7.73 2.71 6.62
N SER A 47 -6.77 3.63 6.52
CA SER A 47 -7.05 5.08 6.39
C SER A 47 -7.76 5.41 5.08
N LEU A 48 -7.43 4.74 3.98
CA LEU A 48 -8.12 4.90 2.71
C LEU A 48 -9.60 4.49 2.85
N GLN A 49 -9.88 3.41 3.57
CA GLN A 49 -11.25 2.92 3.80
C GLN A 49 -12.02 3.78 4.79
N ASP A 50 -11.48 3.95 6.00
CA ASP A 50 -12.21 4.50 7.14
C ASP A 50 -12.25 6.02 7.15
N LEU A 51 -11.20 6.67 6.63
CA LEU A 51 -11.06 8.14 6.68
C LEU A 51 -11.36 8.79 5.33
N ALA A 52 -10.94 8.17 4.24
CA ALA A 52 -11.14 8.73 2.89
C ALA A 52 -12.37 8.14 2.17
N GLY A 53 -12.99 7.08 2.69
CA GLY A 53 -14.16 6.44 2.06
C GLY A 53 -13.84 5.74 0.73
N LEU A 54 -12.56 5.49 0.44
CA LEU A 54 -12.09 4.83 -0.78
C LEU A 54 -12.05 3.31 -0.57
N GLN A 55 -12.25 2.56 -1.64
CA GLN A 55 -12.16 1.09 -1.62
C GLN A 55 -10.93 0.65 -2.44
N PRO A 56 -9.74 0.56 -1.83
CA PRO A 56 -8.55 0.12 -2.53
C PRO A 56 -8.60 -1.39 -2.86
N ASP A 57 -8.00 -1.79 -3.98
CA ASP A 57 -7.64 -3.19 -4.23
C ASP A 57 -6.34 -3.51 -3.48
N TYR A 58 -6.38 -4.47 -2.56
CA TYR A 58 -5.22 -4.77 -1.73
C TYR A 58 -5.03 -6.26 -1.45
N ARG A 59 -3.78 -6.62 -1.12
CA ARG A 59 -3.39 -7.97 -0.73
C ARG A 59 -2.50 -7.90 0.51
N LEU A 60 -2.84 -8.68 1.53
CA LEU A 60 -2.05 -8.85 2.75
C LEU A 60 -1.56 -10.29 2.83
N GLN A 61 -0.26 -10.52 2.60
CA GLN A 61 0.35 -11.83 2.65
C GLN A 61 1.72 -11.77 3.33
N PRO A 62 2.19 -12.87 3.94
CA PRO A 62 3.56 -12.94 4.44
C PRO A 62 4.56 -12.57 3.34
N GLY A 63 5.29 -11.48 3.55
CA GLY A 63 6.34 -11.03 2.65
C GLY A 63 5.85 -10.27 1.42
N LEU A 64 4.53 -10.06 1.26
CA LEU A 64 3.94 -9.21 0.23
C LEU A 64 2.71 -8.44 0.74
N ILE A 65 2.78 -7.10 0.71
CA ILE A 65 1.60 -6.24 0.80
C ILE A 65 1.49 -5.45 -0.50
N THR A 66 0.31 -5.43 -1.11
CA THR A 66 0.02 -4.53 -2.25
C THR A 66 -1.24 -3.74 -1.96
N CYS A 67 -1.31 -2.54 -2.48
CA CYS A 67 -2.49 -1.68 -2.44
C CYS A 67 -2.50 -0.83 -3.69
N SER A 68 -3.65 -0.72 -4.34
CA SER A 68 -3.91 0.15 -5.47
C SER A 68 -5.23 0.87 -5.23
N VAL A 69 -5.29 2.15 -5.57
CA VAL A 69 -6.48 2.97 -5.37
C VAL A 69 -6.74 3.78 -6.63
N ASP A 70 -8.01 3.79 -7.03
CA ASP A 70 -8.51 4.66 -8.09
C ASP A 70 -9.14 5.88 -7.42
N TYR A 71 -8.69 7.07 -7.82
CA TYR A 71 -9.23 8.31 -7.30
C TYR A 71 -10.43 8.76 -8.14
N PRO A 72 -11.56 9.14 -7.53
CA PRO A 72 -12.75 9.54 -8.27
C PRO A 72 -12.54 10.82 -9.09
N GLU A 73 -11.66 11.70 -8.64
CA GLU A 73 -11.24 12.93 -9.33
C GLU A 73 -10.45 12.69 -10.63
N ASP A 74 -9.99 11.45 -10.88
CA ASP A 74 -9.44 11.04 -12.19
C ASP A 74 -10.53 10.68 -13.21
N ALA A 75 -11.80 10.54 -12.80
CA ALA A 75 -12.93 10.19 -13.67
C ALA A 75 -13.55 11.42 -14.37
N ASP A 76 -13.41 12.62 -13.80
CA ASP A 76 -13.92 13.88 -14.37
C ASP A 76 -12.96 14.53 -15.38
N GLY A 77 -11.79 13.93 -15.63
CA GLY A 77 -10.85 14.38 -16.67
C GLY A 77 -11.17 13.90 -18.10
N ALA A 78 -12.30 13.21 -18.29
CA ALA A 78 -12.79 12.73 -19.57
C ALA A 78 -14.00 13.55 -20.05
N GLU A 79 -13.87 14.88 -20.09
CA GLU A 79 -14.80 15.75 -20.81
C GLU A 79 -14.09 16.47 -21.97
N ALA A 80 -14.56 16.14 -23.19
CA ALA A 80 -14.35 16.76 -24.51
C ALA A 80 -12.98 16.64 -25.22
#